data_AF-A0A841PJJ1-F1
#
_entry.id   AF-A0A841PJJ1-F1
#
_cell.length_a   1.000
_cell.length_b   1.000
_cell.length_c   1.000
_cell.angle_alpha   90.00
_cell.angle_beta   90.00
_cell.angle_gamma   90.00
#
_symmetry.space_group_name_H-M   'P 1'
#
loop_
_entity.id
_entity.type
_entity.pdbx_description
1 polymer ?
#
loop_
_entity_poly.entity_id
_entity_poly.type
_entity_poly.pdbx_seq_one_letter_code
_entity_poly.pdbx_strand_id
1 'polypeptide(L)'
;MLKDFIRNHQGGFTLVEVMTALLILSIAVAGIIPLLSILYTERAEVQVEREAYRHLDRYGYELMEGEVETIQSEVTSFVLRNRNGDVCIHWVGPAGREKEVCLVFPS
;
A
#
# COMPACT_ATOMS: atom_id res chain seq x y z
N MET A 1 -8.77 -36.63 -26.08
CA MET A 1 -7.67 -36.03 -25.29
C MET A 1 -8.10 -35.53 -23.91
N LEU A 2 -9.21 -34.78 -23.74
CA LEU A 2 -9.70 -34.41 -22.39
C LEU A 2 -10.46 -35.55 -21.66
N LYS A 3 -11.03 -36.48 -22.43
CA LYS A 3 -11.91 -37.56 -21.92
C LYS A 3 -11.16 -38.68 -21.18
N ASP A 4 -9.87 -38.88 -21.48
CA ASP A 4 -9.09 -39.99 -20.91
C ASP A 4 -8.47 -39.64 -19.55
N PHE A 5 -8.30 -38.35 -19.24
CA PHE A 5 -7.86 -37.89 -17.91
C PHE A 5 -8.95 -38.09 -16.85
N ILE A 6 -10.22 -37.96 -17.22
CA ILE A 6 -11.36 -38.02 -16.28
C ILE A 6 -11.80 -39.48 -16.02
N ARG A 7 -11.56 -40.41 -16.97
CA ARG A 7 -12.11 -41.78 -16.89
C ARG A 7 -11.43 -42.70 -15.86
N ASN A 8 -10.31 -42.30 -15.25
CA ASN A 8 -9.54 -43.17 -14.35
C ASN A 8 -9.75 -42.92 -12.83
N HIS A 9 -10.68 -42.05 -12.43
CA HIS A 9 -10.95 -41.72 -11.02
C HIS A 9 -12.11 -42.54 -10.42
N GLN A 10 -12.01 -43.88 -10.43
CA GLN A 10 -12.93 -44.76 -9.67
C GLN A 10 -12.30 -45.32 -8.37
N GLY A 11 -11.10 -44.86 -7.99
CA GLY A 11 -10.48 -45.15 -6.70
C GLY A 11 -10.60 -43.94 -5.77
N GLY A 12 -11.05 -44.14 -4.53
CA GLY A 12 -11.04 -43.08 -3.52
C GLY A 12 -9.63 -42.55 -3.27
N PHE A 13 -9.52 -41.28 -2.87
CA PHE A 13 -8.23 -40.65 -2.53
C PHE A 13 -7.56 -41.37 -1.35
N THR A 14 -6.27 -41.63 -1.48
CA THR A 14 -5.50 -42.18 -0.37
C THR A 14 -5.23 -41.09 0.67
N LEU A 15 -5.20 -41.46 1.95
CA LEU A 15 -4.89 -40.50 3.02
C LEU A 15 -3.51 -39.84 2.81
N VAL A 16 -2.54 -40.59 2.28
CA VAL A 16 -1.21 -40.07 1.95
C VAL A 16 -1.29 -38.97 0.90
N GLU A 17 -2.06 -39.16 -0.17
CA GLU A 17 -2.24 -38.16 -1.21
C GLU A 17 -2.83 -36.86 -0.66
N VAL A 18 -3.86 -36.95 0.19
CA VAL A 18 -4.46 -35.78 0.85
C VAL A 18 -3.45 -35.08 1.76
N MET A 19 -2.68 -35.84 2.55
CA MET A 19 -1.64 -35.27 3.43
C MET A 19 -0.53 -34.59 2.63
N THR A 20 -0.10 -35.18 1.50
CA THR A 20 0.91 -34.57 0.64
C THR A 20 0.42 -33.29 -0.02
N ALA A 21 -0.84 -33.26 -0.49
CA ALA A 21 -1.44 -32.06 -1.05
C ALA A 21 -1.58 -30.94 0.00
N LEU A 22 -2.00 -31.27 1.23
CA LEU A 22 -2.08 -30.32 2.33
C LEU A 22 -0.71 -29.79 2.74
N LEU A 23 0.33 -30.62 2.70
CA LEU A 23 1.70 -30.22 3.00
C LEU A 23 2.25 -29.26 1.93
N ILE A 24 2.00 -29.53 0.66
CA ILE A 24 2.40 -28.62 -0.43
C ILE A 24 1.62 -27.30 -0.30
N LEU A 25 0.32 -27.37 -0.01
CA LEU A 25 -0.53 -26.20 0.18
C LEU A 25 -0.05 -25.34 1.35
N SER A 26 0.31 -25.96 2.49
CA SER A 26 0.77 -25.21 3.66
C SER A 26 2.08 -24.47 3.39
N ILE A 27 3.03 -25.09 2.67
CA ILE A 27 4.27 -24.44 2.24
C ILE A 27 3.96 -23.27 1.30
N ALA A 28 3.07 -23.46 0.33
CA ALA A 28 2.68 -22.40 -0.60
C ALA A 28 2.06 -21.20 0.12
N VAL A 29 1.12 -21.45 1.04
CA VAL A 29 0.47 -20.38 1.83
C VAL A 29 1.49 -19.63 2.68
N ALA A 30 2.42 -20.34 3.33
CA ALA A 30 3.48 -19.72 4.13
C ALA A 30 4.36 -18.77 3.31
N GLY A 31 4.61 -19.09 2.02
CA GLY A 31 5.34 -18.20 1.11
C GLY A 31 4.53 -17.01 0.60
N ILE A 32 3.23 -17.18 0.38
CA ILE A 32 2.37 -16.14 -0.21
C ILE A 32 2.02 -15.04 0.80
N ILE A 33 1.83 -15.38 2.08
CA ILE A 33 1.46 -14.41 3.13
C ILE A 33 2.43 -13.21 3.23
N PRO A 34 3.76 -13.38 3.35
CA PRO A 34 4.67 -12.25 3.45
C PRO A 34 4.68 -11.39 2.17
N LEU A 35 4.50 -11.98 1.00
CA LEU A 35 4.40 -11.24 -0.27
C LEU A 35 3.16 -10.34 -0.31
N LEU A 36 2.03 -10.85 0.18
CA LEU A 36 0.80 -10.06 0.29
C LEU A 36 0.97 -8.89 1.27
N SER A 37 1.66 -9.11 2.39
CA SER A 37 1.94 -8.05 3.37
C SER A 37 2.70 -6.89 2.73
N ILE A 38 3.78 -7.16 2.00
CA ILE A 38 4.56 -6.13 1.28
C ILE A 38 3.66 -5.36 0.30
N LEU A 39 2.87 -6.09 -0.48
CA LEU A 39 2.00 -5.47 -1.49
C LEU A 39 0.91 -4.60 -0.86
N TYR A 40 0.34 -4.99 0.28
CA TYR A 40 -0.63 -4.16 1.00
C TYR A 40 0.02 -2.89 1.55
N THR A 41 1.23 -2.98 2.11
CA THR A 41 1.97 -1.80 2.58
C THR A 41 2.27 -0.84 1.43
N GLU A 42 2.73 -1.33 0.27
CA GLU A 42 2.98 -0.48 -0.90
C GLU A 42 1.71 0.17 -1.44
N ARG A 43 0.57 -0.53 -1.42
CA ARG A 43 -0.73 0.06 -1.80
C ARG A 43 -1.15 1.17 -0.84
N ALA A 44 -1.00 0.95 0.47
CA ALA A 44 -1.31 1.97 1.48
C ALA A 44 -0.40 3.20 1.33
N GLU A 45 0.89 2.99 1.05
CA GLU A 45 1.86 4.05 0.79
C GLU A 45 1.42 4.95 -0.37
N VAL A 46 1.03 4.35 -1.50
CA VAL A 46 0.54 5.09 -2.68
C VAL A 46 -0.77 5.83 -2.39
N GLN A 47 -1.65 5.27 -1.57
CA GLN A 47 -2.91 5.93 -1.18
C GLN A 47 -2.65 7.19 -0.35
N VAL A 48 -1.79 7.08 0.68
CA VAL A 48 -1.38 8.21 1.53
C VAL A 48 -0.69 9.28 0.70
N GLU A 49 0.17 8.89 -0.23
CA GLU A 49 0.85 9.85 -1.11
C GLU A 49 -0.14 10.64 -1.98
N ARG A 50 -1.14 9.98 -2.57
CA ARG A 50 -2.21 10.67 -3.31
C ARG A 50 -3.04 11.60 -2.43
N GLU A 51 -3.26 11.21 -1.18
CA GLU A 51 -3.95 12.06 -0.22
C GLU A 51 -3.13 13.31 0.13
N ALA A 52 -1.82 13.14 0.31
CA ALA A 52 -0.89 14.26 0.52
C ALA A 52 -0.99 15.28 -0.62
N TYR A 53 -0.98 14.82 -1.88
CA TYR A 53 -1.15 15.71 -3.04
C TYR A 53 -2.50 16.45 -3.02
N ARG A 54 -3.60 15.78 -2.62
CA ARG A 54 -4.91 16.45 -2.52
C ARG A 54 -4.94 17.49 -1.42
N HIS A 55 -4.35 17.21 -0.27
CA HIS A 55 -4.24 18.18 0.83
C HIS A 55 -3.38 19.36 0.40
N LEU A 56 -2.26 19.09 -0.27
CA LEU A 56 -1.37 20.12 -0.79
C LEU A 56 -2.07 21.01 -1.83
N ASP A 57 -2.85 20.45 -2.75
CA ASP A 57 -3.61 21.23 -3.73
C ASP A 57 -4.74 22.05 -3.09
N ARG A 58 -5.41 21.49 -2.08
CA ARG A 58 -6.53 22.15 -1.38
C ARG A 58 -6.07 23.29 -0.47
N TYR A 59 -5.05 23.04 0.35
CA TYR A 59 -4.61 23.97 1.40
C TYR A 59 -3.38 24.79 0.98
N GLY A 60 -2.68 24.37 -0.08
CA GLY A 60 -1.43 24.99 -0.50
C GLY A 60 -1.55 26.48 -0.84
N TYR A 61 -2.68 26.91 -1.39
CA TYR A 61 -2.93 28.33 -1.69
C TYR A 61 -3.25 29.16 -0.44
N GLU A 62 -3.90 28.57 0.56
CA GLU A 62 -4.28 29.25 1.81
C GLU A 62 -3.07 29.49 2.73
N LEU A 63 -2.07 28.61 2.67
CA LEU A 63 -0.84 28.68 3.45
C LEU A 63 0.26 29.59 2.88
N MET A 64 0.08 30.18 1.69
CA MET A 64 1.02 31.19 1.19
C MET A 64 1.14 32.41 2.14
N GLU A 65 0.09 32.68 2.91
CA GLU A 65 0.03 33.79 3.90
C GLU A 65 0.07 33.31 5.37
N GLY A 66 0.09 31.99 5.63
CA GLY A 66 -0.12 31.38 6.94
C GLY A 66 1.07 30.60 7.52
N GLU A 67 0.99 30.32 8.83
CA GLU A 67 1.96 29.49 9.56
C GLU A 67 1.54 28.01 9.56
N VAL A 68 2.51 27.12 9.85
CA VAL A 68 2.44 25.65 9.78
C VAL A 68 1.08 25.05 10.19
N GLU A 69 0.49 24.24 9.30
CA GLU A 69 -0.77 23.52 9.57
C GLU A 69 -0.53 22.01 9.69
N THR A 70 -1.20 21.35 10.64
CA THR A 70 -1.16 19.90 10.79
C THR A 70 -2.52 19.29 10.49
N ILE A 71 -2.58 18.41 9.49
CA ILE A 71 -3.79 17.72 9.07
C ILE A 71 -3.72 16.28 9.57
N GLN A 72 -4.73 15.86 10.34
CA GLN A 72 -4.86 14.49 10.79
C GLN A 72 -5.72 13.69 9.80
N SER A 73 -5.19 12.56 9.33
CA SER A 73 -5.93 11.56 8.57
C SER A 73 -6.07 10.29 9.41
N GLU A 74 -6.90 9.36 8.95
CA GLU A 74 -7.10 8.07 9.64
C GLU A 74 -5.81 7.24 9.69
N VAL A 75 -4.90 7.45 8.73
CA VAL A 75 -3.71 6.61 8.51
C VAL A 75 -2.41 7.30 8.90
N THR A 76 -2.31 8.62 8.71
CA THR A 76 -1.10 9.40 9.04
C THR A 76 -1.45 10.85 9.34
N SER A 77 -0.47 11.60 9.86
CA SER A 77 -0.53 13.04 9.99
C SER A 77 0.32 13.72 8.91
N PHE A 78 -0.21 14.79 8.34
CA PHE A 78 0.48 15.64 7.39
C PHE A 78 0.82 16.97 8.04
N VAL A 79 2.02 17.48 7.78
CA VAL A 79 2.48 18.78 8.25
C VAL A 79 2.77 19.65 7.03
N LEU A 80 1.99 20.72 6.87
CA LEU A 80 2.20 21.70 5.82
C LEU A 80 3.06 22.84 6.33
N ARG A 81 4.07 23.24 5.54
CA ARG A 81 5.01 24.31 5.88
C ARG A 81 5.23 25.18 4.66
N ASN A 82 5.20 26.49 4.86
CA ASN A 82 5.67 27.46 3.88
C ASN A 82 7.19 27.64 4.05
N ARG A 83 7.95 27.38 2.99
CA ARG A 83 9.41 27.49 2.95
C ARG A 83 9.80 28.45 1.83
N ASN A 84 10.11 29.69 2.20
CA ASN A 84 10.57 30.74 1.27
C ASN A 84 9.62 30.98 0.07
N GLY A 85 8.31 30.81 0.26
CA GLY A 85 7.30 30.96 -0.80
C GLY A 85 6.84 29.65 -1.43
N ASP A 86 7.54 28.54 -1.20
CA ASP A 86 7.11 27.21 -1.63
C ASP A 86 6.33 26.53 -0.49
N VAL A 87 5.12 26.04 -0.77
CA VAL A 87 4.33 25.29 0.21
C VAL A 87 4.65 23.81 0.09
N CYS A 88 5.14 23.21 1.18
CA CYS A 88 5.55 21.82 1.25
C CYS A 88 4.68 21.04 2.23
N ILE A 89 4.36 19.79 1.91
CA ILE A 89 3.68 18.83 2.78
C ILE A 89 4.65 17.72 3.16
N HIS A 90 4.74 17.43 4.46
CA HIS A 90 5.59 16.40 5.03
C HIS A 90 4.77 15.37 5.80
N TRP A 91 5.14 14.09 5.70
CA TRP A 91 4.49 13.00 6.43
C TRP A 91 5.40 11.79 6.62
N VAL A 92 5.00 10.90 7.52
CA VAL A 92 5.57 9.56 7.68
C VAL A 92 4.58 8.55 7.08
N GLY A 93 5.01 7.83 6.04
CA GLY A 93 4.18 6.84 5.35
C GLY A 93 3.98 5.54 6.15
N PRO A 94 3.02 4.68 5.76
CA PRO A 94 2.78 3.38 6.39
C PRO A 94 4.01 2.45 6.46
N ALA A 95 4.94 2.59 5.52
CA ALA A 95 6.21 1.85 5.54
C ALA A 95 7.26 2.43 6.53
N GLY A 96 6.91 3.47 7.30
CA GLY A 96 7.83 4.21 8.17
C GLY A 96 8.79 5.13 7.41
N ARG A 97 8.52 5.41 6.13
CA ARG A 97 9.35 6.29 5.29
C ARG A 97 8.89 7.73 5.45
N GLU A 98 9.81 8.61 5.80
CA GLU A 98 9.59 10.06 5.76
C GLU A 98 9.58 10.55 4.31
N LYS A 99 8.60 11.39 3.98
CA LYS A 99 8.45 11.99 2.65
C LYS A 99 8.11 13.48 2.78
N GLU A 100 8.53 14.26 1.80
CA GLU A 100 8.20 15.67 1.65
C GLU A 100 7.97 15.97 0.16
N VAL A 101 6.93 16.75 -0.13
CA VAL A 101 6.59 17.20 -1.49
C VAL A 101 6.23 18.68 -1.43
N CYS A 102 6.74 19.48 -2.37
CA CYS A 102 6.49 20.92 -2.46
C CYS A 102 5.73 21.29 -3.73
N LEU A 103 4.85 22.28 -3.64
CA LEU A 103 4.29 22.96 -4.80
C LEU A 103 5.39 23.82 -5.43
N VAL A 104 5.78 23.49 -6.66
CA VAL A 104 6.62 24.37 -7.48
C VAL A 104 5.67 25.23 -8.30
N PHE A 105 5.55 26.51 -7.95
CA PHE A 105 4.83 27.44 -8.80
C PHE A 105 5.65 27.70 -10.07
N PRO A 106 5.10 27.48 -11.28
CA PRO A 106 5.76 27.94 -12.49
C PRO A 106 5.84 29.47 -12.45
N SER A 107 7.07 29.98 -12.40
CA SER A 107 7.41 31.42 -12.43
C SER A 107 7.08 32.07 -13.76
#